data_AF-A0A260MSA1-F1
#
_entry.id   AF-A0A260MSA1-F1
#
_cell.length_a   1.000
_cell.length_b   1.000
_cell.length_c   1.000
_cell.angle_alpha   90.00
_cell.angle_beta   90.00
_cell.angle_gamma   90.00
#
_symmetry.space_group_name_H-M   'P 1'
#
loop_
_entity.id
_entity.type
_entity.pdbx_description
1 polymer ?
#
loop_
_entity_poly.entity_id
_entity_poly.type
_entity_poly.pdbx_seq_one_letter_code
_entity_poly.pdbx_strand_id
1 'polypeptide(L)'
;MSAINPRVAFAVPMFLEALALIELGQPQPAEVLEHPKMMATTMLTLLSHGDDAILDLGDLALASLARAAIALCDAPTESGAVATYQHALDAWGEINANP
;
A
#
# COMPACT_ATOMS: atom_id res chain seq x y z
N MET A 1 4.61 -13.52 -14.85
CA MET A 1 5.46 -13.33 -13.66
C MET A 1 5.67 -11.84 -13.40
N SER A 2 4.74 -11.19 -12.70
CA SER A 2 4.94 -9.89 -12.10
C SER A 2 5.86 -10.09 -10.90
N ALA A 3 7.16 -10.09 -11.16
CA ALA A 3 8.15 -10.24 -10.11
C ALA A 3 8.17 -8.95 -9.30
N ILE A 4 7.72 -8.98 -8.05
CA ILE A 4 8.00 -7.89 -7.11
C ILE A 4 9.51 -7.88 -6.89
N ASN A 5 10.11 -6.69 -6.76
CA ASN A 5 11.53 -6.57 -6.47
C ASN A 5 11.89 -7.44 -5.24
N PRO A 6 12.82 -8.41 -5.35
CA PRO A 6 13.18 -9.30 -4.23
C PRO A 6 13.67 -8.53 -3.00
N ARG A 7 14.23 -7.33 -3.18
CA ARG A 7 14.68 -6.46 -2.09
C ARG A 7 13.53 -5.89 -1.27
N VAL A 8 12.31 -5.87 -1.80
CA VAL A 8 11.12 -5.30 -1.15
C VAL A 8 10.12 -6.38 -0.78
N ALA A 9 10.17 -7.54 -1.44
CA ALA A 9 9.30 -8.69 -1.18
C ALA A 9 9.19 -9.09 0.30
N PHE A 10 10.25 -8.95 1.10
CA PHE A 10 10.23 -9.26 2.53
C PHE A 10 9.31 -8.33 3.34
N ALA A 11 9.12 -7.09 2.89
CA ALA A 11 8.32 -6.07 3.58
C ALA A 11 6.82 -6.15 3.21
N VAL A 12 6.48 -6.83 2.11
CA VAL A 12 5.11 -6.90 1.59
C VAL A 12 4.13 -7.52 2.59
N PRO A 13 4.42 -8.66 3.26
CA PRO A 13 3.49 -9.23 4.23
C PRO A 13 3.20 -8.29 5.40
N MET A 14 4.23 -7.69 6.00
CA MET A 14 4.08 -6.73 7.11
C MET A 14 3.27 -5.50 6.70
N PHE A 15 3.45 -5.04 5.46
CA PHE A 15 2.67 -3.95 4.89
C PHE A 15 1.20 -4.31 4.77
N LEU A 16 0.88 -5.46 4.18
CA LEU A 16 -0.51 -5.90 4.03
C LEU A 16 -1.19 -6.18 5.38
N GLU A 17 -0.46 -6.73 6.35
CA GLU A 17 -0.95 -6.90 7.73
C GLU A 17 -1.26 -5.56 8.40
N ALA A 18 -0.41 -4.55 8.24
CA ALA A 18 -0.67 -3.21 8.77
C ALA A 18 -1.90 -2.58 8.12
N LEU A 19 -2.10 -2.77 6.82
CA LEU A 19 -3.28 -2.26 6.10
C LEU A 19 -4.60 -2.90 6.57
N ALA A 20 -4.57 -4.14 7.07
CA ALA A 20 -5.75 -4.81 7.59
C ALA A 20 -6.31 -4.16 8.87
N LEU A 21 -5.56 -3.25 9.50
CA LEU A 21 -6.01 -2.48 10.66
C LEU A 21 -6.93 -1.31 10.28
N ILE A 22 -6.99 -0.92 9.00
CA ILE A 22 -7.76 0.25 8.56
C ILE A 22 -9.22 -0.13 8.36
N GLU A 23 -10.11 0.41 9.20
CA GLU A 23 -11.56 0.33 8.99
C GLU A 23 -12.04 1.36 7.94
N LEU A 24 -12.64 0.89 6.84
CA LEU A 24 -13.03 1.75 5.72
C LEU A 24 -14.29 2.55 6.01
N GLY A 25 -14.23 3.86 5.73
CA GLY A 25 -15.38 4.77 5.82
C GLY A 25 -15.85 5.05 7.25
N GLN A 26 -15.05 4.67 8.24
CA GLN A 26 -15.30 4.95 9.66
C GLN A 26 -14.24 5.92 10.20
N PRO A 27 -14.61 6.83 11.12
CA PRO A 27 -13.63 7.62 11.84
C PRO A 27 -12.80 6.71 12.75
N GLN A 28 -11.47 6.82 12.65
CA GLN A 28 -10.53 6.07 13.48
C GLN A 28 -9.59 7.03 14.24
N PRO A 29 -9.14 6.67 15.45
CA PRO A 29 -8.13 7.44 16.16
C PRO A 29 -6.84 7.53 15.34
N ALA A 30 -6.15 8.68 15.43
CA ALA A 30 -4.90 8.89 14.71
C ALA A 30 -3.85 7.82 15.08
N GLU A 31 -3.82 7.41 16.34
CA GLU A 31 -2.90 6.40 16.88
C GLU A 31 -3.09 5.02 16.22
N VAL A 32 -4.32 4.68 15.81
CA VAL A 32 -4.61 3.44 15.08
C VAL A 32 -4.09 3.53 13.64
N LEU A 33 -4.15 4.72 13.04
CA LEU A 33 -3.73 4.98 11.66
C LEU A 33 -2.24 5.28 11.52
N GLU A 34 -1.54 5.59 12.61
CA GLU A 34 -0.09 5.87 12.61
C GLU A 34 0.72 4.68 12.10
N HIS A 35 0.43 3.47 12.57
CA HIS A 35 1.16 2.27 12.17
C HIS A 35 0.95 1.91 10.68
N PRO A 36 -0.30 1.83 10.15
CA PRO A 36 -0.54 1.65 8.72
C PRO A 36 0.14 2.72 7.86
N LYS A 37 0.05 3.99 8.26
CA LYS A 37 0.66 5.11 7.53
C LYS A 37 2.18 5.04 7.54
N MET A 38 2.79 4.69 8.67
CA MET A 38 4.24 4.48 8.79
C MET A 38 4.70 3.36 7.85
N MET A 39 3.98 2.23 7.84
CA MET A 39 4.33 1.09 7.01
C MET A 39 4.17 1.39 5.51
N ALA A 40 3.11 2.11 5.13
CA ALA A 40 2.92 2.60 3.76
C ALA A 40 4.06 3.55 3.33
N THR A 41 4.47 4.46 4.20
CA THR A 41 5.58 5.38 3.94
C THR A 41 6.91 4.62 3.80
N THR A 42 7.11 3.60 4.64
CA THR A 42 8.29 2.72 4.58
C THR A 42 8.33 1.96 3.27
N MET A 43 7.19 1.41 2.83
CA MET A 43 7.07 0.71 1.55
C MET A 43 7.45 1.61 0.38
N LEU A 44 6.95 2.84 0.32
CA LEU A 44 7.35 3.82 -0.71
C LEU A 44 8.84 4.14 -0.67
N THR A 45 9.41 4.25 0.52
CA THR A 45 10.85 4.52 0.71
C THR A 45 11.70 3.37 0.16
N LEU A 46 11.33 2.12 0.46
CA LEU A 46 11.99 0.92 -0.04
C LEU A 46 11.90 0.79 -1.56
N LEU A 47 10.75 1.15 -2.15
CA LEU A 47 10.53 1.14 -3.59
C LEU A 47 11.29 2.28 -4.31
N SER A 48 11.53 3.41 -3.65
CA SER A 48 12.17 4.59 -4.25
C SER A 48 13.70 4.63 -4.14
N HIS A 49 14.32 3.92 -3.17
CA HIS A 49 15.78 3.92 -2.94
C HIS A 49 16.55 2.86 -3.75
N GLY A 50 15.94 2.26 -4.76
CA GLY A 50 16.64 1.42 -5.72
C GLY A 50 17.23 2.26 -6.85
N ASP A 51 18.52 2.61 -6.77
CA ASP A 51 19.29 3.41 -7.76
C ASP A 51 19.23 2.89 -9.23
N ASP A 52 18.56 1.77 -9.52
CA ASP A 52 18.53 1.09 -10.82
C ASP A 52 17.16 0.48 -11.22
N ALA A 53 16.09 0.69 -10.45
CA ALA A 53 14.90 -0.16 -10.59
C ALA A 53 13.95 0.30 -11.71
N ILE A 54 14.00 -0.38 -12.86
CA ILE A 54 12.77 -0.59 -13.65
C ILE A 54 11.76 -1.23 -12.69
N LEU A 55 10.74 -0.47 -12.31
CA LEU A 55 9.68 -0.98 -11.43
C LEU A 55 8.86 -1.99 -12.22
N ASP A 56 8.76 -3.21 -11.71
CA ASP A 56 7.86 -4.21 -12.25
C ASP A 56 6.41 -3.84 -11.91
N LEU A 57 5.46 -4.49 -12.59
CA LEU A 57 4.02 -4.22 -12.42
C LEU A 57 3.58 -4.39 -10.95
N GLY A 58 4.18 -5.35 -10.23
CA GLY A 58 3.93 -5.57 -8.80
C GLY A 58 4.46 -4.43 -7.92
N ASP A 59 5.63 -3.89 -8.23
CA ASP A 59 6.20 -2.74 -7.51
C ASP A 59 5.36 -1.48 -7.70
N LEU A 60 4.86 -1.26 -8.93
CA LEU A 60 3.96 -0.16 -9.25
C LEU A 60 2.62 -0.27 -8.51
N ALA A 61 2.06 -1.49 -8.42
CA ALA A 61 0.85 -1.75 -7.66
C ALA A 61 1.04 -1.53 -6.16
N LEU A 62 2.15 -1.98 -5.59
CA LEU A 62 2.52 -1.70 -4.19
C LEU A 62 2.70 -0.21 -3.93
N ALA A 63 3.38 0.52 -4.83
CA ALA A 63 3.55 1.96 -4.72
C ALA A 63 2.21 2.71 -4.83
N SER A 64 1.29 2.22 -5.65
CA SER A 64 -0.07 2.77 -5.76
C SER A 64 -0.85 2.53 -4.47
N LEU A 65 -0.85 1.29 -3.97
CA LEU A 65 -1.53 0.90 -2.73
C LEU A 65 -0.99 1.66 -1.52
N ALA A 66 0.34 1.81 -1.40
CA ALA A 66 0.95 2.56 -0.32
C ALA A 66 0.58 4.06 -0.36
N ARG A 67 0.53 4.69 -1.54
CA ARG A 67 0.06 6.08 -1.68
C ARG A 67 -1.41 6.22 -1.31
N ALA A 68 -2.25 5.29 -1.76
CA ALA A 68 -3.67 5.30 -1.45
C ALA A 68 -3.93 5.09 0.06
N ALA A 69 -3.14 4.21 0.71
CA ALA A 69 -3.21 3.99 2.14
C ALA A 69 -2.83 5.25 2.95
N ILE A 70 -1.79 5.98 2.54
CA ILE A 70 -1.42 7.25 3.19
C ILE A 70 -2.56 8.27 3.08
N ALA A 71 -3.10 8.45 1.86
CA ALA A 71 -4.21 9.36 1.63
C ALA A 71 -5.46 8.97 2.45
N LEU A 72 -5.74 7.68 2.57
CA LEU A 72 -6.82 7.17 3.41
C LEU A 72 -6.55 7.41 4.90
N CYS A 73 -5.33 7.23 5.39
CA CYS A 73 -4.99 7.56 6.77
C CYS A 73 -5.12 9.06 7.08
N ASP A 74 -4.88 9.92 6.10
CA ASP A 74 -5.05 11.38 6.24
C ASP A 74 -6.53 11.80 6.19
N ALA A 75 -7.36 11.07 5.45
CA ALA A 75 -8.78 11.37 5.26
C ALA A 75 -9.65 10.08 5.31
N PRO A 76 -9.79 9.43 6.48
CA PRO A 76 -10.37 8.07 6.59
C PRO A 76 -11.86 7.99 6.25
N THR A 77 -12.57 9.12 6.29
CA THR A 77 -14.00 9.23 6.00
C THR A 77 -14.30 9.80 4.62
N GLU A 78 -13.27 10.25 3.89
CA GLU A 78 -13.47 10.82 2.55
C GLU A 78 -13.74 9.71 1.53
N SER A 79 -14.90 9.77 0.88
CA SER A 79 -15.31 8.77 -0.11
C SER A 79 -14.32 8.58 -1.24
N GLY A 80 -13.65 9.67 -1.68
CA GLY A 80 -12.60 9.62 -2.69
C GLY A 80 -11.36 8.84 -2.24
N ALA A 81 -10.94 9.01 -0.99
CA ALA A 81 -9.80 8.30 -0.43
C ALA A 81 -10.11 6.80 -0.25
N VAL A 82 -11.31 6.48 0.24
CA VAL A 82 -11.79 5.08 0.38
C VAL A 82 -11.84 4.39 -0.98
N ALA A 83 -12.44 5.02 -1.99
CA ALA A 83 -12.55 4.44 -3.33
C ALA A 83 -11.17 4.23 -3.98
N THR A 84 -10.26 5.19 -3.82
CA THR A 84 -8.88 5.09 -4.35
C THR A 84 -8.12 3.93 -3.69
N TYR A 85 -8.26 3.77 -2.37
CA TYR A 85 -7.66 2.67 -1.63
C TYR A 85 -8.22 1.31 -2.04
N GLN A 86 -9.54 1.17 -2.14
CA GLN A 86 -10.17 -0.07 -2.58
C GLN A 86 -9.72 -0.46 -3.98
N HIS A 87 -9.75 0.48 -4.93
CA HIS A 87 -9.29 0.23 -6.29
C HIS A 87 -7.81 -0.20 -6.34
N ALA A 88 -6.95 0.42 -5.52
CA ALA A 88 -5.53 0.03 -5.46
C ALA A 88 -5.34 -1.36 -4.83
N LEU A 89 -6.16 -1.72 -3.84
CA LEU A 89 -6.13 -3.03 -3.20
C LEU A 89 -6.59 -4.14 -4.16
N ASP A 90 -7.65 -3.88 -4.91
CA ASP A 90 -8.17 -4.79 -5.95
C ASP A 90 -7.13 -5.01 -7.06
N ALA A 91 -6.54 -3.92 -7.57
CA ALA A 91 -5.49 -4.00 -8.59
C ALA A 91 -4.27 -4.79 -8.10
N TRP A 92 -3.85 -4.61 -6.85
CA TRP A 92 -2.80 -5.43 -6.23
C TRP A 92 -3.20 -6.91 -6.17
N GLY A 93 -4.44 -7.20 -5.75
CA GLY A 93 -4.98 -8.56 -5.70
C GLY A 93 -4.96 -9.25 -7.05
N GLU A 94 -5.38 -8.55 -8.12
CA GLU A 94 -5.36 -9.07 -9.49
C GLU A 94 -3.96 -9.39 -9.99
N ILE A 95 -2.99 -8.51 -9.72
CA ILE A 95 -1.59 -8.67 -10.14
C ILE A 95 -0.92 -9.81 -9.36
N ASN A 96 -1.23 -9.95 -8.07
CA ASN A 96 -0.64 -11.01 -7.24
C ASN A 96 -1.28 -12.38 -7.48
N ALA A 97 -2.57 -12.45 -7.84
CA ALA A 97 -3.26 -13.69 -8.16
C ALA A 97 -2.87 -14.28 -9.53
N ASN A 98 -2.40 -13.43 -10.45
CA ASN A 98 -1.92 -13.81 -11.78
C ASN A 98 -0.42 -13.49 -11.92
N PRO A 99 0.47 -14.25 -11.24
CA PRO A 99 1.90 -13.98 -11.23
C PRO A 99 2.49 -14.02 -12.65
#